data_AF-A0A0C9YYY0-F1
#
_entry.id   AF-A0A0C9YYY0-F1
#
_cell.length_a   1.000
_cell.length_b   1.000
_cell.length_c   1.000
_cell.angle_alpha   90.00
_cell.angle_beta   90.00
_cell.angle_gamma   90.00
#
_symmetry.space_group_name_H-M   'P 1'
#
loop_
_entity.id
_entity.type
_entity.pdbx_description
1 polymer ?
#
loop_
_entity_poly.entity_id
_entity_poly.type
_entity_poly.pdbx_seq_one_letter_code
_entity_poly.pdbx_strand_id
1 'polypeptide(L)'
;MDNTKNNTAMMDQLADLLNEQEPPLKFVTKDRRIMCFAHIINLCVQDVISGFTAANVADDLAWAWHDDTEEKDKYIEAMRGNPLALAHYAVHAIRASRIQYDEFASLTADGNRGQWFKSLDGEIAIILDLQLLHDVKTQWDLMFLMLNHLCALQPTVDLFMTLPSQQKELAKVKISNAGWSILQDYENILKVPHKVQQQMSVEARPTLSHAVPSFKLFMTAWEKMQQENQHLAPFIEVGLIKARHYYNCMDNMKAYIISMFVDPFLWFCWIKMHWVQDWVVHAEESMITLMKEYHCLKVPEDAITQSLSQFDSLDTLAQQFNICDMALGGPRPTEQQSM
;
A
#
# COMPACT_ATOMS: atom_id res chain seq x y z
N MET A 1 -10.67 4.50 11.71
CA MET A 1 -10.45 5.95 11.86
C MET A 1 -9.13 6.31 11.22
N ASP A 2 -9.03 7.48 10.60
CA ASP A 2 -7.75 8.03 10.17
C ASP A 2 -6.84 8.29 11.38
N ASN A 3 -5.53 8.44 11.16
CA ASN A 3 -4.57 8.43 12.27
C ASN A 3 -4.35 9.83 12.89
N THR A 4 -5.32 10.72 12.69
CA THR A 4 -5.33 12.08 13.19
C THR A 4 -5.43 12.13 14.72
N LYS A 5 -4.86 13.19 15.31
CA LYS A 5 -4.72 13.34 16.78
C LYS A 5 -6.07 13.52 17.49
N ASN A 6 -7.05 14.12 16.83
CA ASN A 6 -8.42 14.26 17.35
C ASN A 6 -9.07 12.89 17.60
N ASN A 7 -8.84 11.89 16.76
CA ASN A 7 -9.35 10.54 16.98
C ASN A 7 -8.69 9.85 18.18
N THR A 8 -7.43 10.19 18.49
CA THR A 8 -6.79 9.74 19.73
C THR A 8 -7.50 10.37 20.94
N ALA A 9 -7.69 11.68 20.93
CA ALA A 9 -8.40 12.37 22.01
C ALA A 9 -9.84 11.88 22.20
N MET A 10 -10.56 11.59 21.11
CA MET A 10 -11.89 11.01 21.15
C MET A 10 -11.89 9.62 21.81
N MET A 11 -10.93 8.77 21.45
CA MET A 11 -10.82 7.44 22.03
C MET A 11 -10.44 7.48 23.51
N ASP A 12 -9.62 8.44 23.93
CA ASP A 12 -9.30 8.66 25.35
C ASP A 12 -10.54 9.10 26.14
N GLN A 13 -11.34 10.05 25.62
CA GLN A 13 -12.61 10.41 26.24
C GLN A 13 -13.60 9.24 26.31
N LEU A 14 -13.66 8.42 25.26
CA LEU A 14 -14.49 7.22 25.26
C LEU A 14 -14.03 6.22 26.31
N ALA A 15 -12.72 6.05 26.48
CA ALA A 15 -12.14 5.19 27.51
C ALA A 15 -12.54 5.68 28.91
N ASP A 16 -12.45 6.98 29.17
CA ASP A 16 -12.85 7.57 30.46
C ASP A 16 -14.32 7.26 30.78
N LEU A 17 -15.23 7.52 29.83
CA LEU A 17 -16.66 7.27 29.99
C LEU A 17 -16.99 5.79 30.20
N LEU A 18 -16.39 4.90 29.41
CA LEU A 18 -16.66 3.46 29.53
C LEU A 18 -16.08 2.87 30.82
N ASN A 19 -14.94 3.36 31.28
CA ASN A 19 -14.36 2.91 32.55
C ASN A 19 -15.13 3.44 33.76
N GLU A 20 -15.76 4.60 33.66
CA GLU A 20 -16.67 5.13 34.69
C GLU A 20 -17.99 4.36 34.74
N GLN A 21 -18.61 4.10 33.58
CA GLN A 21 -19.94 3.51 33.49
C GLN A 21 -19.93 1.98 33.57
N GLU A 22 -18.88 1.33 33.07
CA GLU A 22 -18.69 -0.12 33.11
C GLU A 22 -17.30 -0.50 33.65
N PRO A 23 -17.05 -0.30 34.97
CA PRO A 23 -15.75 -0.61 35.58
C PRO A 23 -15.17 -2.01 35.28
N PRO A 24 -15.98 -3.09 35.08
CA PRO A 24 -15.47 -4.39 34.69
C PRO A 24 -14.84 -4.45 33.28
N LEU A 25 -15.21 -3.56 32.36
CA LEU A 25 -14.83 -3.61 30.93
C LEU A 25 -13.35 -3.27 30.68
N LYS A 26 -12.70 -2.55 31.61
CA LYS A 26 -11.30 -2.05 31.52
C LYS A 26 -10.89 -1.66 30.10
N PHE A 27 -11.46 -0.56 29.60
CA PHE A 27 -11.17 -0.02 28.28
C PHE A 27 -9.80 0.65 28.24
N VAL A 28 -8.91 0.13 27.40
CA VAL A 28 -7.58 0.71 27.12
C VAL A 28 -7.57 1.24 25.69
N THR A 29 -7.47 2.57 25.52
CA THR A 29 -7.46 3.24 24.20
C THR A 29 -6.47 2.61 23.23
N LYS A 30 -5.22 2.44 23.69
CA LYS A 30 -4.12 1.94 22.87
C LYS A 30 -4.41 0.57 22.26
N ASP A 31 -5.05 -0.32 23.01
CA ASP A 31 -5.35 -1.69 22.58
C ASP A 31 -6.55 -1.76 21.62
N ARG A 32 -7.37 -0.70 21.57
CA ARG A 32 -8.66 -0.66 20.85
C ARG A 32 -8.68 0.33 19.68
N ARG A 33 -7.58 1.05 19.43
CA ARG A 33 -7.44 2.02 18.33
C ARG A 33 -6.66 1.42 17.16
N ILE A 34 -7.31 0.63 16.33
CA ILE A 34 -6.71 0.13 15.09
C ILE A 34 -6.44 1.30 14.15
N MET A 35 -5.18 1.42 13.71
CA MET A 35 -4.76 2.47 12.79
C MET A 35 -5.15 2.11 11.36
N CYS A 36 -5.57 3.11 10.58
CA CYS A 36 -5.93 2.88 9.18
C CYS A 36 -4.66 2.62 8.36
N PHE A 37 -4.51 1.40 7.84
CA PHE A 37 -3.36 0.96 7.04
C PHE A 37 -3.10 1.86 5.83
N ALA A 38 -4.12 2.07 4.99
CA ALA A 38 -4.01 2.90 3.79
C ALA A 38 -3.64 4.35 4.13
N HIS A 39 -4.13 4.87 5.26
CA HIS A 39 -3.76 6.21 5.71
C HIS A 39 -2.28 6.29 6.12
N ILE A 40 -1.72 5.27 6.78
CA ILE A 40 -0.29 5.24 7.12
C ILE A 40 0.57 5.21 5.86
N ILE A 41 0.24 4.33 4.90
CA ILE A 41 0.94 4.23 3.62
C ILE A 41 0.92 5.58 2.92
N ASN A 42 -0.25 6.22 2.84
CA ASN A 42 -0.36 7.57 2.27
C ASN A 42 0.54 8.57 3.00
N LEU A 43 0.59 8.58 4.33
CA LEU A 43 1.48 9.51 5.04
C LEU A 43 2.96 9.29 4.71
N CYS A 44 3.40 8.05 4.50
CA CYS A 44 4.77 7.74 4.07
C CYS A 44 5.02 8.22 2.62
N VAL A 45 4.05 8.01 1.73
CA VAL A 45 4.11 8.48 0.34
C VAL A 45 4.16 10.00 0.26
N GLN A 46 3.33 10.72 1.02
CA GLN A 46 3.33 12.19 1.02
C GLN A 46 4.68 12.78 1.45
N ASP A 47 5.38 12.12 2.39
CA ASP A 47 6.72 12.54 2.80
C ASP A 47 7.73 12.37 1.66
N VAL A 48 7.68 11.25 0.94
CA VAL A 48 8.51 11.00 -0.25
C VAL A 48 8.23 12.05 -1.34
N ILE A 49 6.95 12.31 -1.64
CA ILE A 49 6.51 13.32 -2.62
C ILE A 49 7.00 14.72 -2.23
N SER A 50 6.90 15.05 -0.94
CA SER A 50 7.40 16.33 -0.43
C SER A 50 8.92 16.44 -0.60
N GLY A 51 9.65 15.33 -0.44
CA GLY A 51 11.08 15.25 -0.77
C GLY A 51 11.37 15.55 -2.24
N PHE A 52 10.59 15.00 -3.17
CA PHE A 52 10.76 15.23 -4.62
C PHE A 52 10.51 16.69 -5.03
N THR A 53 9.64 17.38 -4.30
CA THR A 53 9.19 18.75 -4.63
C THR A 53 9.91 19.81 -3.80
N ALA A 54 10.83 19.41 -2.93
CA ALA A 54 11.61 20.33 -2.11
C ALA A 54 12.51 21.21 -2.99
N ALA A 55 12.58 22.51 -2.67
CA ALA A 55 13.32 23.48 -3.49
C ALA A 55 14.83 23.19 -3.55
N ASN A 56 15.37 22.59 -2.50
CA ASN A 56 16.78 22.24 -2.33
C ASN A 56 17.07 20.78 -2.72
N VAL A 57 16.11 20.05 -3.30
CA VAL A 57 16.24 18.61 -3.55
C VAL A 57 17.48 18.23 -4.36
N ALA A 58 17.79 19.01 -5.40
CA ALA A 58 18.96 18.79 -6.25
C ALA A 58 20.26 19.00 -5.48
N ASP A 59 20.31 20.01 -4.60
CA ASP A 59 21.50 20.34 -3.82
C ASP A 59 21.72 19.32 -2.69
N ASP A 60 20.65 18.88 -2.02
CA ASP A 60 20.69 17.81 -1.02
C ASP A 60 21.15 16.48 -1.63
N LEU A 61 20.67 16.17 -2.84
CA LEU A 61 21.06 14.96 -3.57
C LEU A 61 22.53 15.04 -4.03
N ALA A 62 23.00 16.20 -4.49
CA ALA A 62 24.39 16.40 -4.87
C ALA A 62 25.36 16.19 -3.69
N TRP A 63 24.95 16.55 -2.47
CA TRP A 63 25.70 16.31 -1.25
C TRP A 63 25.71 14.83 -0.84
N ALA A 64 24.57 14.16 -0.93
CA ALA A 64 24.40 12.77 -0.50
C ALA A 64 25.01 11.74 -1.48
N TRP A 65 25.02 12.03 -2.78
CA TRP A 65 25.55 11.13 -3.79
C TRP A 65 27.05 11.37 -3.97
N HIS A 66 27.90 10.53 -3.37
CA HIS A 66 29.34 10.77 -3.29
C HIS A 66 30.16 10.42 -4.54
N ASP A 67 29.60 9.64 -5.47
CA ASP A 67 30.29 9.31 -6.72
C ASP A 67 30.42 10.56 -7.60
N ASP A 68 31.53 10.66 -8.33
CA ASP A 68 31.81 11.77 -9.25
C ASP A 68 31.73 11.26 -10.69
N THR A 69 30.53 11.32 -11.28
CA THR A 69 30.23 10.79 -12.62
C THR A 69 29.43 11.79 -13.45
N GLU A 70 29.65 11.78 -14.77
CA GLU A 70 28.89 12.62 -15.72
C GLU A 70 27.38 12.29 -15.70
N GLU A 71 27.02 11.04 -15.39
CA GLU A 71 25.64 10.60 -15.26
C GLU A 71 24.94 11.25 -14.05
N LYS A 72 25.65 11.34 -12.92
CA LYS A 72 25.18 12.06 -11.74
C LYS A 72 24.94 13.52 -12.06
N ASP A 73 25.90 14.21 -12.68
CA ASP A 73 25.75 15.64 -12.99
C ASP A 73 24.53 15.90 -13.87
N LYS A 74 24.31 15.04 -14.89
CA LYS A 74 23.11 15.09 -15.74
C LYS A 74 21.82 14.85 -14.95
N TYR A 75 21.85 13.92 -14.00
CA TYR A 75 20.71 13.61 -13.14
C TYR A 75 20.37 14.80 -12.22
N ILE A 76 21.36 15.36 -11.51
CA ILE A 76 21.20 16.52 -10.62
C ILE A 76 20.67 17.72 -11.39
N GLU A 77 21.23 18.02 -12.56
CA GLU A 77 20.76 19.14 -13.37
C GLU A 77 19.35 18.90 -13.94
N ALA A 78 19.01 17.66 -14.32
CA ALA A 78 17.64 17.32 -14.70
C ALA A 78 16.66 17.46 -13.52
N MET A 79 17.07 17.08 -12.30
CA MET A 79 16.28 17.27 -11.06
C MET A 79 15.99 18.76 -10.82
N ARG A 80 16.97 19.63 -11.05
CA ARG A 80 16.83 21.10 -10.92
C ARG A 80 15.75 21.66 -11.86
N GLY A 81 15.54 21.01 -13.00
CA GLY A 81 14.47 21.32 -13.96
C GLY A 81 13.05 20.91 -13.51
N ASN A 82 12.91 20.26 -12.35
CA ASN A 82 11.67 19.74 -11.79
C ASN A 82 10.87 18.87 -12.78
N PRO A 83 11.36 17.65 -13.09
CA PRO A 83 10.72 16.75 -14.05
C PRO A 83 9.27 16.43 -13.68
N LEU A 84 8.94 16.37 -12.38
CA LEU A 84 7.59 16.09 -11.91
C LEU A 84 6.62 17.22 -12.29
N ALA A 85 7.01 18.49 -12.14
CA ALA A 85 6.19 19.60 -12.59
C ALA A 85 5.99 19.59 -14.12
N LEU A 86 7.02 19.22 -14.88
CA LEU A 86 6.93 19.04 -16.33
C LEU A 86 5.97 17.90 -16.70
N ALA A 87 6.02 16.78 -15.98
CA ALA A 87 5.11 15.65 -16.14
C ALA A 87 3.65 16.07 -15.90
N HIS A 88 3.37 16.80 -14.80
CA HIS A 88 2.04 17.34 -14.54
C HIS A 88 1.56 18.26 -15.66
N TYR A 89 2.43 19.16 -16.14
CA TYR A 89 2.08 20.06 -17.24
C TYR A 89 1.78 19.28 -18.52
N ALA A 90 2.63 18.30 -18.89
CA ALA A 90 2.44 17.49 -20.08
C ALA A 90 1.08 16.76 -20.04
N VAL A 91 0.76 16.10 -18.92
CA VAL A 91 -0.54 15.46 -18.72
C VAL A 91 -1.68 16.47 -18.80
N HIS A 92 -1.52 17.64 -18.18
CA HIS A 92 -2.54 18.69 -18.19
C HIS A 92 -2.80 19.20 -19.62
N ALA A 93 -1.76 19.44 -20.40
CA ALA A 93 -1.86 19.95 -21.76
C ALA A 93 -2.49 18.93 -22.72
N ILE A 94 -2.05 17.67 -22.68
CA ILE A 94 -2.61 16.60 -23.51
C ILE A 94 -4.10 16.40 -23.20
N ARG A 95 -4.50 16.57 -21.94
CA ARG A 95 -5.89 16.43 -21.49
C ARG A 95 -6.70 17.72 -21.45
N ALA A 96 -6.12 18.85 -21.88
CA ALA A 96 -6.77 20.16 -21.75
C ALA A 96 -8.06 20.27 -22.57
N SER A 97 -8.18 19.49 -23.65
CA SER A 97 -9.40 19.43 -24.46
C SER A 97 -9.61 18.03 -25.02
N ARG A 98 -10.86 17.74 -25.41
CA ARG A 98 -11.19 16.49 -26.11
C ARG A 98 -10.44 16.33 -27.43
N ILE A 99 -10.19 17.43 -28.14
CA ILE A 99 -9.44 17.42 -29.41
C ILE A 99 -8.00 16.95 -29.16
N GLN A 100 -7.32 17.53 -28.17
CA GLN A 100 -5.95 17.14 -27.79
C GLN A 100 -5.87 15.66 -27.38
N TYR A 101 -6.85 15.20 -26.60
CA TYR A 101 -6.95 13.80 -26.21
C TYR A 101 -7.17 12.87 -27.42
N ASP A 102 -8.11 13.19 -28.31
CA ASP A 102 -8.43 12.38 -29.48
C ASP A 102 -7.26 12.35 -30.49
N GLU A 103 -6.54 13.46 -30.64
CA GLU A 103 -5.29 13.55 -31.42
C GLU A 103 -4.20 12.66 -30.83
N PHE A 104 -3.99 12.70 -29.52
CA PHE A 104 -2.99 11.87 -28.82
C PHE A 104 -3.32 10.37 -28.92
N ALA A 105 -4.59 10.00 -28.72
CA ALA A 105 -5.05 8.63 -28.84
C ALA A 105 -4.89 8.12 -30.28
N SER A 106 -5.24 8.96 -31.27
CA SER A 106 -5.09 8.65 -32.69
C SER A 106 -3.61 8.49 -33.06
N LEU A 107 -2.73 9.36 -32.55
CA LEU A 107 -1.28 9.25 -32.73
C LEU A 107 -0.72 7.93 -32.17
N THR A 108 -1.20 7.51 -30.99
CA THR A 108 -0.81 6.22 -30.40
C THR A 108 -1.26 5.06 -31.30
N ALA A 109 -2.51 5.08 -31.74
CA ALA A 109 -3.09 4.03 -32.59
C ALA A 109 -2.41 3.96 -33.97
N ASP A 110 -2.14 5.12 -34.59
CA ASP A 110 -1.44 5.23 -35.86
C ASP A 110 0.03 4.79 -35.74
N GLY A 111 0.71 5.18 -34.66
CA GLY A 111 2.08 4.77 -34.39
C GLY A 111 2.22 3.27 -34.16
N ASN A 112 1.26 2.65 -33.47
CA ASN A 112 1.20 1.20 -33.31
C ASN A 112 0.93 0.48 -34.65
N ARG A 113 -0.04 0.97 -35.45
CA ARG A 113 -0.32 0.42 -36.78
C ARG A 113 0.86 0.55 -37.73
N GLY A 114 1.53 1.70 -37.68
CA GLY A 114 2.67 2.04 -38.52
C GLY A 114 4.01 1.53 -38.01
N GLN A 115 4.05 0.87 -36.84
CA GLN A 115 5.28 0.36 -36.20
C GLN A 115 6.34 1.46 -36.02
N TRP A 116 5.91 2.67 -35.65
CA TRP A 116 6.80 3.83 -35.52
C TRP A 116 7.66 3.79 -34.26
N PHE A 117 7.18 3.09 -33.22
CA PHE A 117 7.84 3.03 -31.93
C PHE A 117 8.84 1.87 -31.89
N LYS A 118 10.02 2.15 -31.37
CA LYS A 118 11.10 1.17 -31.21
C LYS A 118 11.55 1.12 -29.76
N SER A 119 11.85 -0.08 -29.28
CA SER A 119 12.54 -0.29 -28.01
C SER A 119 14.00 0.19 -28.08
N LEU A 120 14.66 0.25 -26.93
CA LEU A 120 16.11 0.47 -26.82
C LEU A 120 16.93 -0.52 -27.64
N ASP A 121 16.45 -1.76 -27.77
CA ASP A 121 17.08 -2.82 -28.56
C ASP A 121 16.79 -2.72 -30.07
N GLY A 122 16.02 -1.71 -30.50
CA GLY A 122 15.65 -1.48 -31.91
C GLY A 122 14.45 -2.29 -32.41
N GLU A 123 13.92 -3.20 -31.59
CA GLU A 123 12.71 -3.98 -31.86
C GLU A 123 11.45 -3.11 -31.86
N ILE A 124 10.43 -3.53 -32.61
CA ILE A 124 9.15 -2.80 -32.68
C ILE A 124 8.47 -2.87 -31.31
N ALA A 125 8.17 -1.70 -30.75
CA ALA A 125 7.44 -1.58 -29.50
C ALA A 125 5.95 -1.28 -29.78
N ILE A 126 5.05 -2.02 -29.13
CA ILE A 126 3.62 -1.69 -29.12
C ILE A 126 3.35 -0.90 -27.86
N ILE A 127 2.86 0.33 -28.03
CA ILE A 127 2.47 1.19 -26.91
C ILE A 127 1.09 0.77 -26.42
N LEU A 128 0.94 0.63 -25.10
CA LEU A 128 -0.32 0.24 -24.49
C LEU A 128 -1.39 1.32 -24.71
N ASP A 129 -2.63 0.88 -24.92
CA ASP A 129 -3.79 1.78 -24.96
C ASP A 129 -4.17 2.18 -23.54
N LEU A 130 -3.43 3.16 -22.99
CA LEU A 130 -3.63 3.70 -21.66
C LEU A 130 -4.16 5.13 -21.74
N GLN A 131 -5.10 5.44 -20.85
CA GLN A 131 -5.57 6.81 -20.68
C GLN A 131 -4.65 7.55 -19.71
N LEU A 132 -4.02 8.66 -20.11
CA LEU A 132 -3.32 9.53 -19.14
C LEU A 132 -4.29 9.97 -18.04
N LEU A 133 -3.88 9.94 -16.77
CA LEU A 133 -4.76 10.29 -15.65
C LEU A 133 -4.29 11.60 -15.02
N HIS A 134 -5.22 12.47 -14.62
CA HIS A 134 -4.85 13.62 -13.81
C HIS A 134 -4.55 13.17 -12.39
N ASP A 135 -3.52 13.76 -11.82
CA ASP A 135 -3.36 13.73 -10.37
C ASP A 135 -4.47 14.55 -9.71
N VAL A 136 -5.08 13.97 -8.67
CA VAL A 136 -6.03 14.68 -7.81
C VAL A 136 -5.45 14.64 -6.41
N LYS A 137 -5.20 15.83 -5.87
CA LYS A 137 -4.56 16.04 -4.57
C LYS A 137 -5.15 15.24 -3.41
N THR A 138 -6.43 14.86 -3.49
CA THR A 138 -7.14 14.11 -2.44
C THR A 138 -7.04 12.60 -2.55
N GLN A 139 -6.50 12.05 -3.65
CA GLN A 139 -6.39 10.60 -3.87
C GLN A 139 -4.95 10.22 -4.23
N TRP A 140 -4.28 9.65 -3.25
CA TRP A 140 -2.82 9.50 -3.19
C TRP A 140 -2.23 8.46 -4.14
N ASP A 141 -3.02 7.50 -4.64
CA ASP A 141 -2.61 6.57 -5.70
C ASP A 141 -2.54 7.21 -7.10
N LEU A 142 -3.19 8.36 -7.30
CA LEU A 142 -3.26 8.97 -8.63
C LEU A 142 -1.91 9.48 -9.11
N MET A 143 -1.02 9.90 -8.22
CA MET A 143 0.30 10.35 -8.64
C MET A 143 1.13 9.17 -9.20
N PHE A 144 1.03 7.99 -8.57
CA PHE A 144 1.62 6.76 -9.12
C PHE A 144 1.00 6.43 -10.48
N LEU A 145 -0.34 6.39 -10.58
CA LEU A 145 -1.02 6.03 -11.82
C LEU A 145 -0.75 7.03 -12.96
N MET A 146 -0.68 8.33 -12.65
CA MET A 146 -0.29 9.37 -13.60
C MET A 146 1.12 9.11 -14.13
N LEU A 147 2.10 8.89 -13.25
CA LEU A 147 3.49 8.64 -13.63
C LEU A 147 3.64 7.33 -14.40
N ASN A 148 3.00 6.26 -13.95
CA ASN A 148 3.03 4.95 -14.60
C ASN A 148 2.48 5.04 -16.03
N HIS A 149 1.32 5.67 -16.22
CA HIS A 149 0.74 5.83 -17.56
C HIS A 149 1.59 6.78 -18.42
N LEU A 150 2.10 7.88 -17.86
CA LEU A 150 2.94 8.82 -18.59
C LEU A 150 4.25 8.17 -19.06
N CYS A 151 4.92 7.40 -18.20
CA CYS A 151 6.15 6.68 -18.55
C CYS A 151 5.87 5.57 -19.58
N ALA A 152 4.76 4.84 -19.47
CA ALA A 152 4.37 3.83 -20.45
C ALA A 152 4.06 4.45 -21.84
N LEU A 153 3.59 5.70 -21.87
CA LEU A 153 3.26 6.43 -23.08
C LEU A 153 4.39 7.37 -23.56
N GLN A 154 5.58 7.30 -22.96
CA GLN A 154 6.70 8.19 -23.26
C GLN A 154 6.98 8.34 -24.77
N PRO A 155 7.07 7.26 -25.58
CA PRO A 155 7.34 7.39 -27.00
C PRO A 155 6.27 8.20 -27.77
N THR A 156 5.00 8.01 -27.40
CA THR A 156 3.90 8.81 -27.96
C THR A 156 3.99 10.26 -27.49
N VAL A 157 4.27 10.49 -26.20
CA VAL A 157 4.41 11.83 -25.64
C VAL A 157 5.52 12.59 -26.36
N ASP A 158 6.71 12.01 -26.49
CA ASP A 158 7.82 12.63 -27.18
C ASP A 158 7.46 12.97 -28.63
N LEU A 159 6.81 12.06 -29.37
CA LEU A 159 6.33 12.32 -30.73
C LEU A 159 5.29 13.44 -30.76
N PHE A 160 4.31 13.41 -29.86
CA PHE A 160 3.25 14.42 -29.77
C PHE A 160 3.81 15.82 -29.53
N MET A 161 4.83 15.95 -28.68
CA MET A 161 5.50 17.22 -28.39
C MET A 161 6.28 17.77 -29.58
N THR A 162 6.64 16.94 -30.56
CA THR A 162 7.32 17.40 -31.79
C THR A 162 6.36 17.91 -32.87
N LEU A 163 5.05 17.71 -32.73
CA LEU A 163 4.07 18.13 -33.73
C LEU A 163 4.06 19.67 -33.88
N PRO A 164 4.04 20.21 -35.12
CA PRO A 164 4.05 21.66 -35.35
C PRO A 164 2.89 22.41 -34.67
N SER A 165 1.74 21.76 -34.53
CA SER A 165 0.57 22.30 -33.82
C SER A 165 0.81 22.50 -32.32
N GLN A 166 1.64 21.66 -31.72
CA GLN A 166 1.94 21.64 -30.29
C GLN A 166 3.21 22.41 -29.94
N GLN A 167 4.11 22.61 -30.91
CA GLN A 167 5.45 23.15 -30.72
C GLN A 167 5.49 24.57 -30.12
N LYS A 168 4.46 25.41 -30.28
CA LYS A 168 4.42 26.75 -29.67
C LYS A 168 4.11 26.74 -28.17
N GLU A 169 3.20 25.87 -27.74
CA GLU A 169 2.76 25.78 -26.34
C GLU A 169 3.65 24.81 -25.53
N LEU A 170 4.09 23.71 -26.16
CA LEU A 170 4.71 22.58 -25.47
C LEU A 170 6.24 22.48 -25.62
N ALA A 171 6.87 23.29 -26.49
CA ALA A 171 8.34 23.28 -26.61
C ALA A 171 9.07 23.66 -25.31
N LYS A 172 8.40 24.39 -24.40
CA LYS A 172 8.95 24.75 -23.08
C LYS A 172 8.89 23.60 -22.06
N VAL A 173 8.23 22.50 -22.40
CA VAL A 173 7.89 21.39 -21.49
C VAL A 173 8.62 20.12 -21.89
N LYS A 174 9.64 20.23 -22.74
CA LYS A 174 10.39 19.07 -23.18
C LYS A 174 11.09 18.43 -21.98
N ILE A 175 10.68 17.22 -21.64
CA ILE A 175 11.32 16.40 -20.61
C ILE A 175 12.58 15.81 -21.26
N SER A 176 13.74 16.01 -20.63
CA SER A 176 14.99 15.43 -21.11
C SER A 176 15.03 13.93 -20.85
N ASN A 177 15.92 13.17 -21.51
CA ASN A 177 16.08 11.74 -21.23
C ASN A 177 16.41 11.48 -19.75
N ALA A 178 17.28 12.32 -19.14
CA ALA A 178 17.55 12.27 -17.71
C ALA A 178 16.31 12.60 -16.85
N GLY A 179 15.48 13.55 -17.31
CA GLY A 179 14.19 13.84 -16.70
C GLY A 179 13.23 12.64 -16.72
N TRP A 180 13.18 11.90 -17.83
CA TRP A 180 12.40 10.67 -17.93
C TRP A 180 12.93 9.57 -17.00
N SER A 181 14.25 9.40 -16.89
CA SER A 181 14.85 8.48 -15.92
C SER A 181 14.46 8.81 -14.47
N ILE A 182 14.45 10.10 -14.10
CA ILE A 182 13.98 10.56 -12.79
C ILE A 182 12.50 10.20 -12.57
N LEU A 183 11.65 10.41 -13.57
CA LEU A 183 10.22 10.08 -13.46
C LEU A 183 10.00 8.58 -13.30
N GLN A 184 10.80 7.75 -13.96
CA GLN A 184 10.78 6.29 -13.78
C GLN A 184 11.24 5.88 -12.39
N ASP A 185 12.28 6.51 -11.85
CA ASP A 185 12.71 6.31 -10.45
C ASP A 185 11.58 6.62 -9.47
N TYR A 186 10.89 7.75 -9.67
CA TYR A 186 9.73 8.13 -8.85
C TYR A 186 8.57 7.13 -8.99
N GLU A 187 8.25 6.72 -10.21
CA GLU A 187 7.26 5.68 -10.47
C GLU A 187 7.61 4.41 -9.70
N ASN A 188 8.86 3.96 -9.76
CA ASN A 188 9.34 2.75 -9.09
C ASN A 188 9.18 2.85 -7.56
N ILE A 189 9.55 3.98 -6.96
CA ILE A 189 9.39 4.21 -5.52
C ILE A 189 7.92 4.09 -5.10
N LEU A 190 7.01 4.71 -5.86
CA LEU A 190 5.58 4.77 -5.56
C LEU A 190 4.82 3.47 -5.90
N LYS A 191 5.37 2.66 -6.80
CA LYS A 191 4.80 1.36 -7.17
C LYS A 191 4.71 0.40 -5.98
N VAL A 192 5.68 0.46 -5.05
CA VAL A 192 5.73 -0.39 -3.87
C VAL A 192 4.51 -0.15 -2.95
N PRO A 193 4.26 1.07 -2.43
CA PRO A 193 3.09 1.34 -1.61
C PRO A 193 1.77 1.10 -2.35
N HIS A 194 1.69 1.43 -3.64
CA HIS A 194 0.51 1.16 -4.46
C HIS A 194 0.14 -0.33 -4.46
N LYS A 195 1.11 -1.21 -4.75
CA LYS A 195 0.88 -2.67 -4.78
C LYS A 195 0.45 -3.20 -3.42
N VAL A 196 1.13 -2.79 -2.35
CA VAL A 196 0.86 -3.28 -1.00
C VAL A 196 -0.52 -2.85 -0.53
N GLN A 197 -0.92 -1.60 -0.79
CA GLN A 197 -2.26 -1.16 -0.45
C GLN A 197 -3.33 -1.84 -1.32
N GLN A 198 -3.09 -2.04 -2.62
CA GLN A 198 -4.04 -2.73 -3.50
C GLN A 198 -4.29 -4.15 -3.00
N GLN A 199 -3.23 -4.88 -2.63
CA GLN A 199 -3.36 -6.21 -2.02
C GLN A 199 -4.25 -6.18 -0.76
N MET A 200 -4.00 -5.24 0.14
CA MET A 200 -4.76 -5.07 1.38
C MET A 200 -6.20 -4.56 1.16
N SER A 201 -6.54 -4.10 -0.04
CA SER A 201 -7.87 -3.55 -0.38
C SER A 201 -8.74 -4.51 -1.19
N VAL A 202 -8.16 -5.54 -1.82
CA VAL A 202 -8.87 -6.53 -2.62
C VAL A 202 -9.45 -7.66 -1.76
N GLU A 203 -8.94 -7.86 -0.56
CA GLU A 203 -9.36 -8.95 0.32
C GLU A 203 -10.81 -8.79 0.81
N ALA A 204 -11.64 -9.78 0.52
CA ALA A 204 -13.00 -9.89 1.06
C ALA A 204 -13.05 -10.39 2.52
N ARG A 205 -11.88 -10.62 3.14
CA ARG A 205 -11.72 -11.20 4.48
C ARG A 205 -11.03 -10.22 5.43
N PRO A 206 -11.11 -10.43 6.76
CA PRO A 206 -10.47 -9.54 7.73
C PRO A 206 -8.95 -9.41 7.48
N THR A 207 -8.51 -8.23 7.06
CA THR A 207 -7.14 -7.93 6.62
C THR A 207 -6.18 -7.62 7.78
N LEU A 208 -6.65 -7.57 9.03
CA LEU A 208 -5.85 -7.08 10.14
C LEU A 208 -4.65 -7.99 10.48
N SER A 209 -4.79 -9.31 10.30
CA SER A 209 -3.69 -10.26 10.50
C SER A 209 -2.54 -10.03 9.51
N HIS A 210 -2.85 -9.60 8.28
CA HIS A 210 -1.88 -9.29 7.24
C HIS A 210 -1.30 -7.87 7.33
N ALA A 211 -1.85 -6.99 8.18
CA ALA A 211 -1.40 -5.60 8.25
C ALA A 211 0.08 -5.46 8.62
N VAL A 212 0.54 -6.13 9.68
CA VAL A 212 1.95 -6.07 10.11
C VAL A 212 2.87 -6.74 9.08
N PRO A 213 2.59 -7.97 8.57
CA PRO A 213 3.36 -8.58 7.49
C PRO A 213 3.47 -7.72 6.23
N SER A 214 2.35 -7.20 5.72
CA SER A 214 2.31 -6.36 4.51
C SER A 214 3.07 -5.06 4.71
N PHE A 215 2.98 -4.44 5.90
CA PHE A 215 3.74 -3.25 6.23
C PHE A 215 5.25 -3.52 6.29
N LYS A 216 5.65 -4.65 6.88
CA LYS A 216 7.05 -5.07 6.90
C LYS A 216 7.58 -5.37 5.50
N LEU A 217 6.78 -5.98 4.63
CA LEU A 217 7.14 -6.22 3.23
C LEU A 217 7.34 -4.91 2.48
N PHE A 218 6.44 -3.94 2.66
CA PHE A 218 6.57 -2.58 2.12
C PHE A 218 7.90 -1.93 2.53
N MET A 219 8.22 -1.92 3.83
CA MET A 219 9.48 -1.36 4.34
C MET A 219 10.69 -2.08 3.75
N THR A 220 10.67 -3.42 3.73
CA THR A 220 11.78 -4.24 3.23
C THR A 220 12.02 -4.03 1.74
N ALA A 221 10.96 -3.86 0.95
CA ALA A 221 11.07 -3.55 -0.48
C ALA A 221 11.70 -2.17 -0.73
N TRP A 222 11.35 -1.17 0.08
CA TRP A 222 11.98 0.14 0.05
C TRP A 222 13.44 0.11 0.51
N GLU A 223 13.76 -0.58 1.62
CA GLU A 223 15.13 -0.77 2.10
C GLU A 223 16.01 -1.44 1.03
N LYS A 224 15.49 -2.48 0.37
CA LYS A 224 16.17 -3.15 -0.75
C LYS A 224 16.39 -2.18 -1.93
N MET A 225 15.38 -1.38 -2.28
CA MET A 225 15.49 -0.39 -3.36
C MET A 225 16.58 0.65 -3.09
N GLN A 226 16.74 1.11 -1.84
CA GLN A 226 17.82 2.02 -1.44
C GLN A 226 19.21 1.36 -1.58
N GLN A 227 19.32 0.07 -1.26
CA GLN A 227 20.58 -0.67 -1.37
C GLN A 227 21.00 -0.85 -2.84
N GLU A 228 20.02 -1.11 -3.71
CA GLU A 228 20.25 -1.29 -5.15
C GLU A 228 20.43 0.06 -5.89
N ASN A 229 19.87 1.15 -5.35
CA ASN A 229 19.87 2.47 -5.98
C ASN A 229 20.20 3.55 -4.94
N GLN A 230 21.50 3.79 -4.72
CA GLN A 230 21.96 4.71 -3.68
C GLN A 230 21.46 6.15 -3.88
N HIS A 231 21.28 6.59 -5.13
CA HIS A 231 20.74 7.92 -5.44
C HIS A 231 19.27 8.07 -5.04
N LEU A 232 18.55 6.97 -4.83
CA LEU A 232 17.16 6.99 -4.34
C LEU A 232 17.06 7.01 -2.81
N ALA A 233 18.18 6.74 -2.12
CA ALA A 233 18.21 6.64 -0.67
C ALA A 233 17.66 7.88 0.06
N PRO A 234 18.04 9.12 -0.30
CA PRO A 234 17.56 10.31 0.38
C PRO A 234 16.03 10.45 0.33
N PHE A 235 15.39 10.02 -0.77
CA PHE A 235 13.95 10.11 -0.94
C PHE A 235 13.20 9.05 -0.15
N ILE A 236 13.64 7.81 -0.27
CA ILE A 236 12.99 6.66 0.37
C ILE A 236 13.16 6.76 1.89
N GLU A 237 14.27 7.32 2.38
CA GLU A 237 14.58 7.36 3.81
C GLU A 237 13.59 8.22 4.59
N VAL A 238 13.15 9.35 4.02
CA VAL A 238 12.13 10.21 4.65
C VAL A 238 10.83 9.42 4.86
N GLY A 239 10.41 8.63 3.87
CA GLY A 239 9.27 7.73 3.98
C GLY A 239 9.49 6.61 5.01
N LEU A 240 10.67 5.99 5.03
CA LEU A 240 11.01 4.91 5.96
C LEU A 240 11.08 5.38 7.42
N ILE A 241 11.53 6.60 7.70
CA ILE A 241 11.49 7.18 9.06
C ILE A 241 10.06 7.13 9.59
N LYS A 242 9.09 7.58 8.78
CA LYS A 242 7.68 7.56 9.14
C LYS A 242 7.13 6.14 9.20
N ALA A 243 7.52 5.27 8.28
CA ALA A 243 7.11 3.87 8.29
C ALA A 243 7.54 3.18 9.59
N ARG A 244 8.81 3.34 10.00
CA ARG A 244 9.33 2.77 11.27
C ARG A 244 8.56 3.26 12.49
N HIS A 245 8.19 4.55 12.53
CA HIS A 245 7.35 5.07 13.61
C HIS A 245 6.02 4.31 13.72
N TYR A 246 5.31 4.15 12.61
CA TYR A 246 4.01 3.48 12.61
C TYR A 246 4.11 1.96 12.79
N TYR A 247 5.17 1.32 12.28
CA TYR A 247 5.43 -0.09 12.51
C TYR A 247 5.60 -0.38 14.00
N ASN A 248 6.39 0.43 14.71
CA ASN A 248 6.53 0.33 16.17
C ASN A 248 5.19 0.53 16.91
N CYS A 249 4.29 1.35 16.38
CA CYS A 249 2.94 1.50 16.94
C CYS A 249 2.07 0.26 16.72
N MET A 250 2.21 -0.45 15.59
CA MET A 250 1.49 -1.70 15.34
C MET A 250 2.00 -2.84 16.22
N ASP A 251 3.33 -3.00 16.33
CA ASP A 251 3.96 -4.07 17.13
C ASP A 251 3.58 -3.98 18.61
N ASN A 252 3.37 -2.76 19.11
CA ASN A 252 3.05 -2.49 20.51
C ASN A 252 1.54 -2.52 20.82
N MET A 253 0.70 -2.99 19.89
CA MET A 253 -0.76 -3.05 20.05
C MET A 253 -1.25 -4.49 19.99
N LYS A 254 -1.94 -4.91 21.06
CA LYS A 254 -2.43 -6.29 21.22
C LYS A 254 -3.34 -6.73 20.09
N ALA A 255 -4.14 -5.83 19.51
CA ALA A 255 -5.05 -6.16 18.43
C ALA A 255 -4.36 -6.82 17.22
N TYR A 256 -3.16 -6.37 16.84
CA TYR A 256 -2.41 -6.97 15.73
C TYR A 256 -1.78 -8.33 16.12
N ILE A 257 -1.33 -8.47 17.36
CA ILE A 257 -0.80 -9.75 17.87
C ILE A 257 -1.91 -10.79 17.90
N ILE A 258 -3.09 -10.43 18.43
CA ILE A 258 -4.25 -11.31 18.50
C ILE A 258 -4.74 -11.68 17.10
N SER A 259 -4.84 -10.72 16.18
CA SER A 259 -5.30 -11.01 14.82
C SER A 259 -4.37 -11.97 14.10
N MET A 260 -3.04 -11.79 14.21
CA MET A 260 -2.05 -12.73 13.66
C MET A 260 -2.16 -14.11 14.31
N PHE A 261 -2.37 -14.18 15.63
CA PHE A 261 -2.53 -15.45 16.34
C PHE A 261 -3.79 -16.21 15.92
N VAL A 262 -4.91 -15.53 15.72
CA VAL A 262 -6.17 -16.18 15.31
C VAL A 262 -6.13 -16.63 13.84
N ASP A 263 -5.26 -16.03 13.03
CA ASP A 263 -5.08 -16.43 11.63
C ASP A 263 -4.39 -17.81 11.54
N PRO A 264 -5.06 -18.82 10.97
CA PRO A 264 -4.52 -20.18 10.90
C PRO A 264 -3.28 -20.31 10.01
N PHE A 265 -2.99 -19.34 9.14
CA PHE A 265 -1.83 -19.36 8.25
C PHE A 265 -0.61 -18.65 8.85
N LEU A 266 -0.82 -17.62 9.69
CA LEU A 266 0.27 -16.85 10.30
C LEU A 266 0.63 -17.35 11.70
N TRP A 267 -0.38 -17.48 12.57
CA TRP A 267 -0.24 -17.83 13.98
C TRP A 267 0.91 -17.05 14.66
N PHE A 268 1.67 -17.69 15.56
CA PHE A 268 2.92 -17.14 16.11
C PHE A 268 4.14 -17.32 15.21
N CYS A 269 4.02 -18.04 14.09
CA CYS A 269 5.17 -18.35 13.23
C CYS A 269 5.80 -17.07 12.69
N TRP A 270 4.97 -16.14 12.19
CA TRP A 270 5.46 -14.88 11.65
C TRP A 270 6.18 -14.04 12.72
N ILE A 271 5.58 -13.87 13.90
CA ILE A 271 6.17 -13.13 15.03
C ILE A 271 7.53 -13.73 15.41
N LYS A 272 7.61 -15.06 15.57
CA LYS A 272 8.85 -15.76 15.95
C LYS A 272 9.96 -15.64 14.90
N MET A 273 9.60 -15.52 13.62
CA MET A 273 10.55 -15.40 12.53
C MET A 273 11.07 -13.97 12.33
N HIS A 274 10.28 -12.96 12.66
CA HIS A 274 10.56 -11.58 12.26
C HIS A 274 10.77 -10.60 13.42
N TRP A 275 10.36 -10.93 14.64
CA TRP A 275 10.56 -10.08 15.82
C TRP A 275 11.78 -10.51 16.62
N VAL A 276 12.39 -9.54 17.31
CA VAL A 276 13.49 -9.80 18.27
C VAL A 276 12.93 -10.54 19.48
N GLN A 277 13.75 -11.38 20.12
CA GLN A 277 13.32 -12.29 21.19
C GLN A 277 12.50 -11.62 22.30
N ASP A 278 12.88 -10.42 22.75
CA ASP A 278 12.15 -9.70 23.81
C ASP A 278 10.71 -9.37 23.41
N TRP A 279 10.49 -9.02 22.14
CA TRP A 279 9.15 -8.74 21.59
C TRP A 279 8.33 -10.02 21.38
N VAL A 280 8.98 -11.13 21.05
CA VAL A 280 8.33 -12.44 20.99
C VAL A 280 7.81 -12.84 22.37
N VAL A 281 8.64 -12.71 23.41
CA VAL A 281 8.24 -12.99 24.80
C VAL A 281 7.09 -12.09 25.22
N HIS A 282 7.18 -10.79 24.94
CA HIS A 282 6.11 -9.84 25.24
C HIS A 282 4.78 -10.19 24.54
N ALA A 283 4.83 -10.66 23.30
CA ALA A 283 3.65 -11.09 22.55
C ALA A 283 3.03 -12.37 23.13
N GLU A 284 3.86 -13.36 23.49
CA GLU A 284 3.41 -14.59 24.15
C GLU A 284 2.77 -14.29 25.51
N GLU A 285 3.40 -13.45 26.34
CA GLU A 285 2.86 -13.01 27.64
C GLU A 285 1.53 -12.26 27.49
N SER A 286 1.44 -11.38 26.47
CA SER A 286 0.20 -10.65 26.17
C SER A 286 -0.94 -11.61 25.81
N MET A 287 -0.67 -12.63 25.00
CA MET A 287 -1.68 -13.65 24.63
C MET A 287 -2.08 -14.53 25.82
N ILE A 288 -1.12 -14.97 26.64
CA ILE A 288 -1.42 -15.78 27.84
C ILE A 288 -2.29 -14.98 28.82
N THR A 289 -1.95 -13.70 29.04
CA THR A 289 -2.70 -12.82 29.93
C THR A 289 -4.13 -12.64 29.43
N LEU A 290 -4.31 -12.36 28.14
CA LEU A 290 -5.61 -12.22 27.52
C LEU A 290 -6.45 -13.50 27.61
N MET A 291 -5.85 -14.66 27.31
CA MET A 291 -6.54 -15.95 27.40
C MET A 291 -7.00 -16.26 28.84
N LYS A 292 -6.19 -15.89 29.84
CA LYS A 292 -6.58 -16.01 31.26
C LYS A 292 -7.74 -15.09 31.60
N GLU A 293 -7.70 -13.83 31.17
CA GLU A 293 -8.81 -12.88 31.36
C GLU A 293 -10.11 -13.41 30.75
N TYR A 294 -10.09 -13.86 29.50
CA TYR A 294 -11.25 -14.47 28.84
C TYR A 294 -11.73 -15.76 29.53
N HIS A 295 -10.80 -16.59 30.01
CA HIS A 295 -11.16 -17.80 30.76
C HIS A 295 -11.86 -17.45 32.09
N CYS A 296 -11.39 -16.41 32.80
CA CYS A 296 -12.02 -15.94 34.03
C CYS A 296 -13.36 -15.23 33.81
N LEU A 297 -13.59 -14.68 32.61
CA LEU A 297 -14.87 -14.06 32.21
C LEU A 297 -15.94 -15.07 31.79
N LYS A 298 -15.59 -16.35 31.57
CA LYS A 298 -16.60 -17.41 31.39
C LYS A 298 -17.38 -17.58 32.70
N VAL A 299 -18.61 -17.07 32.71
CA VAL A 299 -19.68 -17.31 33.70
C VAL A 299 -19.92 -18.84 33.84
N PRO A 300 -20.33 -19.36 35.03
CA PRO A 300 -20.43 -20.79 35.31
C PRO A 300 -21.25 -21.60 34.28
N GLU A 301 -20.95 -22.90 34.19
CA GLU A 301 -21.38 -23.89 33.19
C GLU A 301 -22.89 -23.98 32.88
N ASP A 302 -23.77 -23.30 33.62
CA ASP A 302 -25.22 -23.33 33.46
C ASP A 302 -25.73 -22.68 32.14
N ALA A 303 -24.89 -21.91 31.44
CA ALA A 303 -25.22 -21.34 30.12
C ALA A 303 -24.85 -22.27 28.94
N ILE A 304 -24.05 -23.32 29.16
CA ILE A 304 -23.63 -24.26 28.09
C ILE A 304 -24.82 -25.08 27.59
N THR A 305 -25.81 -25.33 28.46
CA THR A 305 -27.03 -26.08 28.17
C THR A 305 -27.92 -25.42 27.10
N GLN A 306 -27.89 -24.09 26.97
CA GLN A 306 -28.67 -23.39 25.94
C GLN A 306 -28.02 -23.47 24.55
N SER A 307 -26.68 -23.51 24.46
CA SER A 307 -25.99 -23.63 23.17
C SER A 307 -26.17 -25.02 22.55
N LEU A 308 -26.12 -26.09 23.36
CA LEU A 308 -26.40 -27.46 22.91
C LEU A 308 -27.82 -27.59 22.34
N SER A 309 -28.80 -26.92 22.96
CA SER A 309 -30.19 -26.92 22.45
C SER A 309 -30.36 -26.19 21.11
N GLN A 310 -29.49 -25.23 20.78
CA GLN A 310 -29.48 -24.56 19.48
C GLN A 310 -28.87 -25.43 18.38
N PHE A 311 -27.86 -26.25 18.70
CA PHE A 311 -27.30 -27.23 17.78
C PHE A 311 -28.31 -28.33 17.44
N ASP A 312 -29.03 -28.85 18.44
CA ASP A 312 -30.14 -29.80 18.23
C ASP A 312 -31.25 -29.18 17.36
N SER A 313 -31.54 -27.89 17.52
CA SER A 313 -32.54 -27.19 16.70
C SER A 313 -32.13 -27.03 15.23
N LEU A 314 -30.85 -26.85 14.94
CA LEU A 314 -30.33 -26.73 13.57
C LEU A 314 -30.25 -28.10 12.88
N ASP A 315 -29.86 -29.15 13.60
CA ASP A 315 -29.87 -30.52 13.09
C ASP A 315 -31.31 -30.99 12.80
N THR A 316 -32.27 -30.63 13.64
CA THR A 316 -33.71 -30.91 13.40
C THR A 316 -34.22 -30.20 12.14
N LEU A 317 -33.79 -28.96 11.92
CA LEU A 317 -34.12 -28.17 10.72
C LEU A 317 -33.47 -28.76 9.46
N ALA A 318 -32.20 -29.17 9.52
CA ALA A 318 -31.49 -29.80 8.42
C ALA A 318 -32.13 -31.13 7.99
N GLN A 319 -32.60 -31.94 8.96
CA GLN A 319 -33.37 -33.15 8.70
C GLN A 319 -34.72 -32.85 8.04
N GLN A 320 -35.41 -31.80 8.46
CA GLN A 320 -36.70 -31.40 7.90
C GLN A 320 -36.61 -30.98 6.42
N PHE A 321 -35.46 -30.44 6.00
CA PHE A 321 -35.15 -30.08 4.61
C PHE A 321 -34.37 -31.15 3.83
N ASN A 322 -34.09 -32.31 4.45
CA ASN A 322 -33.37 -33.44 3.86
C ASN A 322 -31.93 -33.11 3.40
N ILE A 323 -31.24 -32.22 4.14
CA ILE A 323 -29.88 -31.75 3.84
C ILE A 323 -28.90 -32.38 4.84
N CYS A 324 -28.52 -33.65 4.62
CA CYS A 324 -27.74 -34.44 5.59
C CYS A 324 -26.27 -34.01 5.73
N ASP A 325 -25.69 -33.31 4.75
CA ASP A 325 -24.27 -32.89 4.78
C ASP A 325 -23.96 -31.70 5.69
N MET A 326 -24.98 -31.07 6.28
CA MET A 326 -24.84 -29.91 7.17
C MET A 326 -25.05 -30.26 8.65
N ALA A 327 -25.30 -31.55 8.97
CA ALA A 327 -25.45 -32.01 10.34
C ALA A 327 -24.09 -32.11 11.04
N LEU A 328 -23.90 -31.41 12.14
CA LEU A 328 -22.59 -31.25 12.78
C LEU A 328 -22.14 -32.47 13.62
N GLY A 329 -22.96 -33.53 13.66
CA GLY A 329 -22.75 -34.74 14.47
C GLY A 329 -22.74 -36.08 13.73
N GLY A 330 -22.57 -36.11 12.40
CA GLY A 330 -22.51 -37.37 11.62
C GLY A 330 -21.09 -37.94 11.48
N PRO A 331 -20.89 -39.28 11.47
CA PRO A 331 -19.57 -39.86 11.22
C PRO A 331 -19.12 -39.54 9.80
N ARG A 332 -17.87 -39.07 9.64
CA ARG A 332 -17.25 -38.86 8.32
C ARG A 332 -17.34 -40.15 7.49
N PRO A 333 -17.66 -40.08 6.18
CA PRO A 333 -17.66 -41.26 5.34
C PRO A 333 -16.24 -41.82 5.28
N THR A 334 -16.07 -43.03 5.78
CA THR A 334 -14.85 -43.82 5.63
C THR A 334 -14.60 -44.03 4.14
N GLU A 335 -13.40 -43.65 3.68
CA GLU A 335 -12.86 -44.14 2.41
C GLU A 335 -12.86 -45.67 2.42
N GLN A 336 -13.65 -46.27 1.55
CA GLN A 336 -13.46 -47.66 1.14
C GLN A 336 -13.10 -47.69 -0.34
N GLN A 337 -11.82 -47.96 -0.59
CA GLN A 337 -11.35 -48.63 -1.80
C GLN A 337 -12.07 -49.97 -1.95
N SER A 338 -12.56 -50.29 -3.15
CA SER A 338 -12.20 -51.55 -3.86
C SER A 338 -12.87 -51.65 -5.24
N MET A 339 -12.02 -52.04 -6.21
CA MET A 339 -12.22 -52.49 -7.60
C MET A 339 -12.47 -51.45 -8.69
#